data_AF-A0A838G2R7-F1
#
_entry.id   AF-A0A838G2R7-F1
#
_cell.length_a   1.000
_cell.length_b   1.000
_cell.length_c   1.000
_cell.angle_alpha   90.00
_cell.angle_beta   90.00
_cell.angle_gamma   90.00
#
_symmetry.space_group_name_H-M   'P 1'
#
loop_
_entity.id
_entity.type
_entity.pdbx_description
1 polymer ?
#
loop_
_entity_poly.entity_id
_entity_poly.type
_entity_poly.pdbx_seq_one_letter_code
_entity_poly.pdbx_strand_id
1 'polypeptide(L)'
;MTSVPEDSRVWPAVRYDGQPVAEDDPRATTVVVRRPGTTGWEYLVLHRAHEGPDYAGDWAWTAPAGARLPGEPIEPAALRELAEESGIVDVAIWAVDLSSECAVFAAEVEPDQEVVLDAEHDRYEWLPVDEAVARMLPASVAEQVRGVDLVPSVRFRFRPMTLDDLPAVAERLSQPHVRPWFDPQTHTLEQLQQRYGDRIRGESATTRMWVVEVDGSPVGQVQDYRVGDEPDFAEINLPDAVGIDYALTDPGLIGHGLGTRMLWRFLRDVIWVDYDATQVVAAPAVDNIASLRTLEKVGFVADRQLEGPGSTRHVLSVLDLTRLFG
;
A
#
# COMPACT_ATOMS: atom_id res chain seq x y z
N MET A 1 1.53 15.73 20.27
CA MET A 1 2.12 16.61 19.22
C MET A 1 3.56 16.86 19.59
N THR A 2 4.44 16.02 19.07
CA THR A 2 5.89 16.23 19.07
C THR A 2 6.24 16.08 17.60
N SER A 3 6.35 17.21 16.92
CA SER A 3 6.82 17.29 15.53
C SER A 3 8.23 16.73 15.49
N VAL A 4 8.41 15.61 14.77
CA VAL A 4 9.72 15.22 14.25
C VAL A 4 10.18 16.38 13.35
N PRO A 5 11.44 16.84 13.43
CA PRO A 5 11.90 17.89 12.53
C PRO A 5 11.79 17.37 11.10
N GLU A 6 11.07 18.08 10.24
CA GLU A 6 11.23 17.95 8.80
C GLU A 6 12.70 18.28 8.50
N ASP A 7 13.49 17.25 8.23
CA ASP A 7 14.78 17.40 7.57
C ASP A 7 14.44 17.96 6.18
N SER A 8 14.51 19.29 6.02
CA SER A 8 14.20 19.97 4.77
C SER A 8 15.31 19.71 3.77
N ARG A 9 15.35 18.46 3.29
CA ARG A 9 16.21 18.01 2.21
C ARG A 9 15.87 18.84 0.97
N VAL A 10 16.82 19.67 0.55
CA VAL A 10 16.75 20.28 -0.78
C VAL A 10 17.01 19.17 -1.78
N TRP A 11 15.94 18.72 -2.45
CA TRP A 11 16.07 17.72 -3.52
C TRP A 11 16.89 18.29 -4.68
N PRO A 12 17.87 17.54 -5.18
CA PRO A 12 18.60 17.98 -6.35
C PRO A 12 17.66 17.98 -7.57
N ALA A 13 17.76 19.01 -8.42
CA ALA A 13 16.97 19.09 -9.64
C ALA A 13 17.34 17.99 -10.66
N VAL A 14 18.51 17.36 -10.50
CA VAL A 14 19.02 16.30 -11.36
C VAL A 14 19.66 15.17 -10.53
N ARG A 15 19.54 13.93 -11.04
CA ARG A 15 20.27 12.73 -10.61
C ARG A 15 21.78 12.92 -10.81
N TYR A 16 22.58 12.00 -10.26
CA TYR A 16 24.04 12.02 -10.41
C TYR A 16 24.48 11.86 -11.89
N ASP A 17 23.65 11.23 -12.72
CA ASP A 17 23.84 11.03 -14.16
C ASP A 17 23.36 12.21 -15.02
N GLY A 18 22.81 13.26 -14.41
CA GLY A 18 22.31 14.47 -15.06
C GLY A 18 20.84 14.41 -15.52
N GLN A 19 20.11 13.32 -15.28
CA GLN A 19 18.67 13.25 -15.57
C GLN A 19 17.82 14.05 -14.57
N PRO A 20 16.68 14.62 -14.95
CA PRO A 20 15.84 15.37 -14.02
C PRO A 20 15.16 14.49 -12.97
N VAL A 21 14.88 15.06 -11.79
CA VAL A 21 14.07 14.45 -10.72
C VAL A 21 12.63 14.97 -10.81
N ALA A 22 11.65 14.13 -10.46
CA ALA A 22 10.26 14.55 -10.39
C ALA A 22 10.04 15.74 -9.44
N GLU A 23 9.12 16.63 -9.81
CA GLU A 23 8.82 17.83 -9.02
C GLU A 23 7.79 17.54 -7.91
N ASP A 24 6.93 16.54 -8.13
CA ASP A 24 5.85 16.08 -7.26
C ASP A 24 6.26 14.86 -6.41
N ASP A 25 5.74 14.78 -5.18
CA ASP A 25 6.00 13.66 -4.28
C ASP A 25 5.19 12.41 -4.67
N PRO A 26 5.76 11.20 -4.52
CA PRO A 26 7.12 10.91 -4.09
C PRO A 26 8.14 11.20 -5.19
N ARG A 27 9.27 11.82 -4.84
CA ARG A 27 10.38 12.17 -5.76
C ARG A 27 11.40 11.05 -5.94
N ALA A 28 11.42 10.10 -5.02
CA ALA A 28 12.26 8.90 -5.09
C ALA A 28 11.47 7.67 -4.70
N THR A 29 12.06 6.50 -4.95
CA THR A 29 11.52 5.22 -4.56
C THR A 29 12.62 4.36 -3.94
N THR A 30 12.23 3.43 -3.09
CA THR A 30 13.09 2.41 -2.51
C THR A 30 12.32 1.10 -2.46
N VAL A 31 13.00 -0.02 -2.77
CA VAL A 31 12.42 -1.35 -2.67
C VAL A 31 13.20 -2.16 -1.64
N VAL A 32 12.63 -2.35 -0.45
CA VAL A 32 13.21 -3.24 0.56
C VAL A 32 12.95 -4.69 0.15
N VAL A 33 13.98 -5.34 -0.38
CA VAL A 33 13.91 -6.74 -0.80
C VAL A 33 14.29 -7.64 0.36
N ARG A 34 13.46 -8.66 0.64
CA ARG A 34 13.76 -9.71 1.61
C ARG A 34 13.70 -11.09 1.01
N ARG A 35 14.51 -12.02 1.53
CA ARG A 35 14.49 -13.44 1.17
C ARG A 35 14.52 -14.33 2.43
N PRO A 36 14.05 -15.58 2.37
CA PRO A 36 14.18 -16.51 3.50
C PRO A 36 15.66 -16.81 3.79
N GLY A 37 16.08 -16.55 5.02
CA GLY A 37 17.40 -16.91 5.56
C GLY A 37 17.32 -18.09 6.53
N THR A 38 18.41 -18.33 7.27
CA THR A 38 18.51 -19.50 8.18
C THR A 38 17.62 -19.40 9.43
N THR A 39 17.46 -18.19 9.98
CA THR A 39 16.74 -17.94 11.24
C THR A 39 15.60 -16.92 11.10
N GLY A 40 15.32 -16.45 9.89
CA GLY A 40 14.37 -15.37 9.63
C GLY A 40 14.56 -14.78 8.25
N TRP A 41 14.12 -13.54 8.04
CA TRP A 41 14.36 -12.81 6.79
C TRP A 41 15.78 -12.25 6.73
N GLU A 42 16.37 -12.30 5.53
CA GLU A 42 17.56 -11.54 5.16
C GLU A 42 17.15 -10.42 4.18
N TYR A 43 17.80 -9.28 4.30
CA TYR A 43 17.50 -8.06 3.54
C TYR A 43 18.66 -7.72 2.62
N LEU A 44 18.33 -7.39 1.37
CA LEU A 44 19.31 -6.92 0.40
C LEU A 44 19.74 -5.49 0.76
N VAL A 45 21.03 -5.31 1.01
CA VAL A 45 21.66 -4.00 1.15
C VAL A 45 22.75 -3.85 0.09
N LEU A 46 22.75 -2.70 -0.58
CA LEU A 46 23.70 -2.34 -1.62
C LEU A 46 24.64 -1.27 -1.09
N HIS A 47 25.92 -1.37 -1.42
CA HIS A 47 26.90 -0.35 -1.08
C HIS A 47 27.20 0.54 -2.28
N ARG A 48 27.14 1.85 -2.08
CA ARG A 48 27.39 2.83 -3.13
C ARG A 48 28.88 2.97 -3.45
N ALA A 49 29.22 2.97 -4.74
CA ALA A 49 30.59 3.07 -5.23
C ALA A 49 31.14 4.52 -5.23
N HIS A 50 30.27 5.54 -5.15
CA HIS A 50 30.64 6.96 -5.41
C HIS A 50 31.78 7.49 -4.53
N GLU A 51 31.76 7.17 -3.24
CA GLU A 51 32.73 7.64 -2.24
C GLU A 51 33.90 6.66 -2.04
N GLY A 52 33.96 5.61 -2.87
CA GLY A 52 34.95 4.54 -2.81
C GLY A 52 34.56 3.36 -1.89
N PRO A 53 35.24 2.21 -2.03
CA PRO A 53 34.83 0.92 -1.44
C PRO A 53 34.93 0.85 0.09
N ASP A 54 35.69 1.77 0.70
CA ASP A 54 35.90 1.84 2.15
C ASP A 54 34.93 2.84 2.84
N TYR A 55 34.05 3.50 2.08
CA TYR A 55 33.07 4.42 2.66
C TYR A 55 32.08 3.67 3.56
N ALA A 56 31.72 4.29 4.68
CA ALA A 56 30.81 3.72 5.68
C ALA A 56 29.97 4.80 6.40
N GLY A 57 29.80 5.96 5.74
CA GLY A 57 29.01 7.08 6.27
C GLY A 57 27.53 6.99 5.91
N ASP A 58 26.83 8.12 6.06
CA ASP A 58 25.44 8.25 5.64
C ASP A 58 25.30 7.90 4.15
N TRP A 59 24.25 7.13 3.82
CA TRP A 59 23.95 6.64 2.47
C TRP A 59 24.97 5.68 1.88
N ALA A 60 25.96 5.21 2.64
CA ALA A 60 26.90 4.19 2.17
C ALA A 60 26.18 2.90 1.81
N TRP A 61 25.19 2.51 2.62
CA TRP A 61 24.40 1.30 2.46
C TRP A 61 22.91 1.63 2.42
N THR A 62 22.23 1.21 1.36
CA THR A 62 20.80 1.40 1.15
C THR A 62 20.16 0.13 0.59
N ALA A 63 18.83 0.05 0.62
CA ALA A 63 18.12 -0.87 -0.25
C ALA A 63 18.18 -0.32 -1.68
N PRO A 64 17.84 -1.12 -2.71
CA PRO A 64 17.70 -0.59 -4.07
C PRO A 64 16.79 0.64 -4.09
N ALA A 65 17.29 1.79 -4.53
CA ALA A 65 16.60 3.06 -4.39
C ALA A 65 17.14 4.15 -5.31
N GLY A 66 16.25 4.79 -6.06
CA GLY A 66 16.63 5.94 -6.88
C GLY A 66 15.49 6.92 -7.15
N ALA A 67 15.82 7.96 -7.92
CA ALA A 67 14.93 9.07 -8.19
C ALA A 67 13.87 8.71 -9.23
N ARG A 68 12.65 9.21 -9.01
CA ARG A 68 11.58 9.12 -10.00
C ARG A 68 11.80 10.18 -11.08
N LEU A 69 11.63 9.80 -12.34
CA LEU A 69 11.71 10.73 -13.47
C LEU A 69 10.42 11.58 -13.57
N PRO A 70 10.47 12.79 -14.14
CA PRO A 70 9.28 13.60 -14.34
C PRO A 70 8.19 12.86 -15.15
N GLY A 71 6.99 12.77 -14.58
CA GLY A 71 5.84 12.09 -15.19
C GLY A 71 5.91 10.56 -15.16
N GLU A 72 6.96 9.96 -14.60
CA GLU A 72 7.06 8.51 -14.43
C GLU A 72 6.06 8.04 -13.35
N PRO A 73 5.27 6.98 -13.59
CA PRO A 73 4.41 6.42 -12.56
C PRO A 73 5.22 5.76 -11.43
N ILE A 74 4.68 5.77 -10.22
CA ILE A 74 5.43 5.47 -8.98
C ILE A 74 5.89 4.01 -8.91
N GLU A 75 5.04 3.04 -9.24
CA GLU A 75 5.46 1.63 -9.26
C GLU A 75 6.47 1.31 -10.37
N PRO A 76 6.27 1.75 -11.62
CA PRO A 76 7.28 1.62 -12.68
C PRO A 76 8.65 2.18 -12.29
N ALA A 77 8.70 3.34 -11.62
CA ALA A 77 9.96 3.89 -11.10
C ALA A 77 10.64 2.96 -10.10
N ALA A 78 9.89 2.40 -9.14
CA ALA A 78 10.43 1.47 -8.16
C ALA A 78 10.93 0.16 -8.79
N LEU A 79 10.21 -0.36 -9.78
CA LEU A 79 10.63 -1.56 -10.52
C LEU A 79 11.87 -1.28 -11.39
N ARG A 80 11.97 -0.10 -12.00
CA ARG A 80 13.14 0.31 -12.79
C ARG A 80 14.39 0.41 -11.90
N GLU A 81 14.32 1.16 -10.80
CA GLU A 81 15.47 1.32 -9.89
C GLU A 81 15.88 -0.03 -9.27
N LEU A 82 14.93 -0.89 -8.91
CA LEU A 82 15.22 -2.26 -8.47
C LEU A 82 15.99 -3.06 -9.54
N ALA A 83 15.53 -3.01 -10.78
CA ALA A 83 16.14 -3.74 -11.89
C ALA A 83 17.52 -3.20 -12.25
N GLU A 84 17.69 -1.87 -12.27
CA GLU A 84 18.95 -1.19 -12.59
C GLU A 84 20.01 -1.53 -11.55
N GLU A 85 19.72 -1.37 -10.25
CA GLU A 85 20.74 -1.48 -9.19
C GLU A 85 21.02 -2.91 -8.73
N SER A 86 20.10 -3.86 -8.96
CA SER A 86 20.20 -5.23 -8.44
C SER A 86 20.02 -6.34 -9.48
N GLY A 87 19.58 -6.02 -10.69
CA GLY A 87 19.24 -7.01 -11.72
C GLY A 87 17.98 -7.82 -11.43
N ILE A 88 17.26 -7.53 -10.35
CA ILE A 88 16.02 -8.23 -9.96
C ILE A 88 14.87 -7.71 -10.83
N VAL A 89 14.26 -8.61 -11.59
CA VAL A 89 13.11 -8.35 -12.48
C VAL A 89 11.99 -9.36 -12.19
N ASP A 90 10.81 -9.15 -12.80
CA ASP A 90 9.67 -10.06 -12.71
C ASP A 90 9.20 -10.40 -11.27
N VAL A 91 9.41 -9.46 -10.35
CA VAL A 91 8.99 -9.57 -8.94
C VAL A 91 7.79 -8.68 -8.65
N ALA A 92 6.84 -9.19 -7.85
CA ALA A 92 5.74 -8.39 -7.35
C ALA A 92 6.20 -7.54 -6.16
N ILE A 93 6.02 -6.22 -6.27
CA ILE A 93 6.21 -5.29 -5.15
C ILE A 93 4.87 -4.90 -4.53
N TRP A 94 4.92 -4.54 -3.24
CA TRP A 94 3.78 -3.89 -2.57
C TRP A 94 4.18 -2.61 -1.87
N ALA A 95 3.28 -1.62 -1.90
CA ALA A 95 3.47 -0.37 -1.18
C ALA A 95 3.45 -0.59 0.33
N VAL A 96 4.44 -0.02 1.00
CA VAL A 96 4.54 0.04 2.46
C VAL A 96 4.22 1.45 2.95
N ASP A 97 4.73 2.46 2.25
CA ASP A 97 4.44 3.87 2.52
C ASP A 97 4.73 4.76 1.29
N LEU A 98 3.68 5.30 0.66
CA LEU A 98 3.77 6.27 -0.44
C LEU A 98 3.54 7.72 0.01
N SER A 99 3.39 7.96 1.30
CA SER A 99 2.99 9.28 1.83
C SER A 99 4.15 10.26 2.05
N SER A 100 5.39 9.82 1.83
CA SER A 100 6.59 10.62 2.00
C SER A 100 7.24 11.01 0.66
N GLU A 101 8.25 11.87 0.69
CA GLU A 101 9.02 12.24 -0.50
C GLU A 101 9.75 11.04 -1.15
N CYS A 102 9.93 9.93 -0.41
CA CYS A 102 10.43 8.66 -0.94
C CYS A 102 9.38 7.55 -0.76
N ALA A 103 8.93 6.95 -1.86
CA ALA A 103 8.02 5.82 -1.84
C ALA A 103 8.74 4.56 -1.34
N VAL A 104 8.22 3.93 -0.29
CA VAL A 104 8.74 2.68 0.24
C VAL A 104 7.91 1.51 -0.26
N PHE A 105 8.57 0.64 -1.00
CA PHE A 105 8.05 -0.64 -1.44
C PHE A 105 8.78 -1.80 -0.76
N ALA A 106 8.16 -2.96 -0.82
CA ALA A 106 8.79 -4.21 -0.40
C ALA A 106 8.62 -5.29 -1.47
N ALA A 107 9.59 -6.21 -1.49
CA ALA A 107 9.59 -7.39 -2.34
C ALA A 107 10.00 -8.63 -1.53
N GLU A 108 9.40 -9.78 -1.86
CA GLU A 108 9.85 -11.09 -1.38
C GLU A 108 10.43 -11.86 -2.57
N VAL A 109 11.64 -12.39 -2.43
CA VAL A 109 12.34 -13.17 -3.47
C VAL A 109 12.76 -14.54 -2.94
N GLU A 110 13.11 -15.44 -3.86
CA GLU A 110 13.58 -16.78 -3.51
C GLU A 110 14.96 -16.76 -2.83
N PRO A 111 15.31 -17.77 -2.00
CA PRO A 111 16.57 -17.79 -1.26
C PRO A 111 17.83 -17.69 -2.15
N ASP A 112 17.76 -18.21 -3.37
CA ASP A 112 18.85 -18.23 -4.35
C ASP A 112 18.80 -17.08 -5.37
N GLN A 113 18.00 -16.04 -5.10
CA GLN A 113 17.92 -14.84 -5.94
C GLN A 113 19.31 -14.28 -6.25
N GLU A 114 19.65 -14.27 -7.54
CA GLU A 114 20.88 -13.65 -8.05
C GLU A 114 20.76 -12.13 -8.03
N VAL A 115 21.86 -11.45 -7.67
CA VAL A 115 21.98 -10.00 -7.66
C VAL A 115 23.13 -9.61 -8.58
N VAL A 116 22.83 -8.74 -9.54
CA VAL A 116 23.79 -8.18 -10.50
C VAL A 116 23.78 -6.67 -10.34
N LEU A 117 24.88 -6.12 -9.83
CA LEU A 117 25.02 -4.69 -9.58
C LEU A 117 25.36 -3.93 -10.85
N ASP A 118 24.88 -2.70 -10.93
CA ASP A 118 25.32 -1.72 -11.91
C ASP A 118 26.60 -0.98 -11.45
N ALA A 119 26.94 0.10 -12.14
CA ALA A 119 28.13 0.88 -11.84
C ALA A 119 27.97 1.80 -10.61
N GLU A 120 26.75 2.04 -10.13
CA GLU A 120 26.48 2.83 -8.93
C GLU A 120 26.89 2.10 -7.65
N HIS A 121 26.97 0.75 -7.70
CA HIS A 121 27.20 -0.11 -6.55
C HIS A 121 28.40 -1.04 -6.75
N ASP A 122 29.18 -1.28 -5.69
CA ASP A 122 30.40 -2.12 -5.76
C ASP A 122 30.31 -3.43 -4.97
N ARG A 123 29.36 -3.55 -4.04
CA ARG A 123 29.09 -4.76 -3.25
C ARG A 123 27.64 -4.79 -2.78
N TYR A 124 27.15 -6.00 -2.51
CA TYR A 124 25.87 -6.22 -1.84
C TYR A 124 26.03 -7.24 -0.71
N GLU A 125 25.14 -7.16 0.27
CA GLU A 125 25.03 -8.14 1.34
C GLU A 125 23.56 -8.52 1.55
N TRP A 126 23.34 -9.77 1.95
CA TRP A 126 22.06 -10.24 2.49
C TRP A 126 22.22 -10.33 4.00
N LEU A 127 21.52 -9.46 4.73
CA LEU A 127 21.73 -9.30 6.18
C LEU A 127 20.46 -9.57 6.97
N PRO A 128 20.55 -10.23 8.15
CA PRO A 128 19.45 -10.23 9.12
C PRO A 128 19.04 -8.79 9.48
N VAL A 129 17.77 -8.60 9.88
CA VAL A 129 17.20 -7.27 10.15
C VAL A 129 18.07 -6.39 11.06
N ASP A 130 18.60 -6.95 12.15
CA ASP A 130 19.39 -6.18 13.11
C ASP A 130 20.72 -5.69 12.51
N GLU A 131 21.34 -6.48 11.64
CA GLU A 131 22.58 -6.12 10.95
C GLU A 131 22.32 -5.14 9.80
N ALA A 132 21.25 -5.33 9.04
CA ALA A 132 20.83 -4.40 7.99
C ALA A 132 20.56 -3.01 8.58
N VAL A 133 19.77 -2.94 9.66
CA VAL A 133 19.46 -1.68 10.34
C VAL A 133 20.72 -1.03 10.94
N ALA A 134 21.62 -1.80 11.54
CA ALA A 134 22.86 -1.25 12.07
C ALA A 134 23.78 -0.70 10.97
N ARG A 135 23.67 -1.22 9.74
CA ARG A 135 24.49 -0.83 8.60
C ARG A 135 23.96 0.41 7.88
N MET A 136 22.65 0.56 7.78
CA MET A 136 22.00 1.59 6.96
C MET A 136 21.90 2.92 7.71
N LEU A 137 22.55 3.95 7.15
CA LEU A 137 22.53 5.30 7.66
C LEU A 137 22.03 6.26 6.57
N PRO A 138 21.38 7.39 6.93
CA PRO A 138 20.94 7.77 8.27
C PRO A 138 19.78 6.89 8.76
N ALA A 139 19.37 7.08 10.02
CA ALA A 139 18.34 6.27 10.67
C ALA A 139 17.03 6.15 9.86
N SER A 140 16.66 7.17 9.08
CA SER A 140 15.47 7.14 8.22
C SER A 140 15.53 6.05 7.14
N VAL A 141 16.72 5.66 6.67
CA VAL A 141 16.91 4.53 5.75
C VAL A 141 16.67 3.21 6.48
N ALA A 142 17.24 3.06 7.68
CA ALA A 142 17.05 1.86 8.49
C ALA A 142 15.59 1.64 8.91
N GLU A 143 14.84 2.71 9.19
CA GLU A 143 13.42 2.62 9.54
C GLU A 143 12.56 2.04 8.40
N GLN A 144 12.99 2.17 7.13
CA GLN A 144 12.31 1.52 6.00
C GLN A 144 12.38 -0.01 6.14
N VAL A 145 13.56 -0.55 6.45
CA VAL A 145 13.75 -1.99 6.67
C VAL A 145 12.96 -2.48 7.88
N ARG A 146 12.97 -1.73 8.99
CA ARG A 146 12.13 -2.05 10.16
C ARG A 146 10.65 -2.09 9.81
N GLY A 147 10.19 -1.11 9.03
CA GLY A 147 8.81 -1.05 8.57
C GLY A 147 8.39 -2.30 7.79
N VAL A 148 9.27 -2.80 6.91
CA VAL A 148 9.01 -4.01 6.11
C VAL A 148 9.11 -5.30 6.92
N ASP A 149 10.06 -5.39 7.86
CA ASP A 149 10.19 -6.54 8.77
C ASP A 149 8.94 -6.78 9.62
N LEU A 150 8.25 -5.71 10.02
CA LEU A 150 6.99 -5.81 10.76
C LEU A 150 5.81 -6.32 9.91
N VAL A 151 5.92 -6.35 8.58
CA VAL A 151 4.84 -6.80 7.68
C VAL A 151 4.93 -8.33 7.48
N PRO A 152 3.92 -9.10 7.91
CA PRO A 152 3.88 -10.54 7.69
C PRO A 152 3.95 -10.90 6.20
N SER A 153 4.64 -11.99 5.88
CA SER A 153 4.52 -12.64 4.57
C SER A 153 3.22 -13.44 4.54
N VAL A 154 2.33 -13.05 3.64
CA VAL A 154 1.00 -13.65 3.47
C VAL A 154 0.61 -13.62 2.00
N ARG A 155 -0.26 -14.54 1.59
CA ARG A 155 -0.88 -14.52 0.25
C ARG A 155 -2.29 -13.98 0.33
N PHE A 156 -2.51 -12.85 -0.33
CA PHE A 156 -3.86 -12.31 -0.52
C PHE A 156 -4.58 -12.98 -1.68
N ARG A 157 -5.88 -13.21 -1.50
CA ARG A 157 -6.82 -13.51 -2.58
C ARG A 157 -8.09 -12.71 -2.38
N PHE A 158 -8.60 -12.14 -3.45
CA PHE A 158 -9.91 -11.50 -3.50
C PHE A 158 -10.85 -12.41 -4.29
N ARG A 159 -11.95 -12.82 -3.68
CA ARG A 159 -12.98 -13.59 -4.37
C ARG A 159 -14.34 -12.93 -4.22
N PRO A 160 -15.25 -13.09 -5.20
CA PRO A 160 -16.63 -12.69 -5.02
C PRO A 160 -17.21 -13.27 -3.73
N MET A 161 -17.89 -12.42 -2.98
CA MET A 161 -18.65 -12.82 -1.80
C MET A 161 -19.89 -13.61 -2.25
N THR A 162 -20.25 -14.61 -1.47
CA THR A 162 -21.48 -15.40 -1.64
C THR A 162 -22.40 -15.21 -0.44
N LEU A 163 -23.67 -15.62 -0.56
CA LEU A 163 -24.62 -15.53 0.55
C LEU A 163 -24.17 -16.39 1.75
N ASP A 164 -23.41 -17.46 1.50
CA ASP A 164 -22.88 -18.35 2.53
C ASP A 164 -21.80 -17.68 3.39
N ASP A 165 -21.20 -16.58 2.93
CA ASP A 165 -20.22 -15.80 3.69
C ASP A 165 -20.88 -14.84 4.70
N LEU A 166 -22.16 -14.50 4.51
CA LEU A 166 -22.85 -13.48 5.31
C LEU A 166 -22.90 -13.78 6.81
N PRO A 167 -23.10 -15.04 7.29
CA PRO A 167 -23.03 -15.33 8.71
C PRO A 167 -21.68 -14.97 9.34
N ALA A 168 -20.58 -15.28 8.66
CA ALA A 168 -19.23 -14.95 9.14
C ALA A 168 -18.95 -13.44 9.05
N VAL A 169 -19.46 -12.76 8.02
CA VAL A 169 -19.42 -11.29 7.94
C VAL A 169 -20.16 -10.67 9.12
N ALA A 170 -21.34 -11.16 9.47
CA ALA A 170 -22.14 -10.65 10.59
C ALA A 170 -21.40 -10.75 11.92
N GLU A 171 -20.77 -11.90 12.17
CA GLU A 171 -19.95 -12.11 13.36
C GLU A 171 -18.78 -11.12 13.43
N ARG A 172 -18.04 -10.96 12.33
CA ARG A 172 -16.86 -10.07 12.27
C ARG A 172 -17.23 -8.59 12.42
N LEU A 173 -18.30 -8.14 11.75
CA LEU A 173 -18.77 -6.75 11.87
C LEU A 173 -19.31 -6.42 13.26
N SER A 174 -19.70 -7.43 14.04
CA SER A 174 -20.14 -7.27 15.43
C SER A 174 -18.98 -7.17 16.43
N GLN A 175 -17.74 -7.45 16.02
CA GLN A 175 -16.58 -7.41 16.91
C GLN A 175 -16.31 -5.98 17.42
N PRO A 176 -15.95 -5.79 18.71
CA PRO A 176 -15.85 -4.47 19.31
C PRO A 176 -14.90 -3.48 18.63
N HIS A 177 -13.82 -3.95 17.99
CA HIS A 177 -12.86 -3.11 17.27
C HIS A 177 -13.28 -2.79 15.83
N VAL A 178 -14.22 -3.54 15.25
CA VAL A 178 -14.74 -3.34 13.89
C VAL A 178 -16.01 -2.49 13.92
N ARG A 179 -16.92 -2.82 14.85
CA ARG A 179 -18.25 -2.24 14.98
C ARG A 179 -18.31 -0.71 14.93
N PRO A 180 -17.37 0.07 15.51
CA PRO A 180 -17.42 1.53 15.46
C PRO A 180 -17.29 2.12 14.05
N TRP A 181 -16.71 1.36 13.10
CA TRP A 181 -16.32 1.86 11.78
C TRP A 181 -17.27 1.46 10.66
N PHE A 182 -18.19 0.55 10.93
CA PHE A 182 -19.19 0.08 9.98
C PHE A 182 -20.59 0.44 10.48
N ASP A 183 -21.55 0.50 9.56
CA ASP A 183 -22.90 0.97 9.84
C ASP A 183 -23.48 0.31 11.11
N PRO A 184 -23.75 1.10 12.17
CA PRO A 184 -24.24 0.60 13.45
C PRO A 184 -25.61 -0.07 13.35
N GLN A 185 -26.32 0.12 12.22
CA GLN A 185 -27.64 -0.43 11.96
C GLN A 185 -27.61 -1.77 11.21
N THR A 186 -26.44 -2.24 10.73
CA THR A 186 -26.34 -3.46 9.91
C THR A 186 -25.42 -4.51 10.55
N HIS A 187 -25.91 -5.21 11.58
CA HIS A 187 -25.12 -6.22 12.31
C HIS A 187 -25.76 -7.61 12.39
N THR A 188 -27.06 -7.75 12.09
CA THR A 188 -27.68 -9.08 12.04
C THR A 188 -27.55 -9.69 10.65
N LEU A 189 -27.56 -11.02 10.59
CA LEU A 189 -27.59 -11.75 9.32
C LEU A 189 -28.75 -11.29 8.43
N GLU A 190 -29.94 -11.07 9.00
CA GLU A 190 -31.12 -10.59 8.26
C GLU A 190 -30.90 -9.19 7.66
N GLN A 191 -30.35 -8.25 8.44
CA GLN A 191 -30.03 -6.90 7.95
C GLN A 191 -28.96 -6.94 6.85
N LEU A 192 -27.94 -7.79 7.00
CA LEU A 192 -26.90 -7.97 5.99
C LEU A 192 -27.45 -8.63 4.72
N GLN A 193 -28.37 -9.59 4.84
CA GLN A 193 -29.07 -10.18 3.70
C GLN A 193 -29.93 -9.15 2.97
N GLN A 194 -30.62 -8.27 3.69
CA GLN A 194 -31.40 -7.19 3.08
C GLN A 194 -30.50 -6.15 2.39
N ARG A 195 -29.35 -5.80 3.00
CA ARG A 195 -28.42 -4.79 2.47
C ARG A 195 -27.58 -5.30 1.31
N TYR A 196 -27.01 -6.50 1.44
CA TYR A 196 -26.00 -7.03 0.51
C TYR A 196 -26.53 -8.15 -0.39
N GLY A 197 -27.70 -8.72 -0.11
CA GLY A 197 -28.21 -9.90 -0.82
C GLY A 197 -28.34 -9.69 -2.32
N ASP A 198 -28.94 -8.58 -2.74
CA ASP A 198 -29.15 -8.27 -4.17
C ASP A 198 -27.81 -7.98 -4.87
N ARG A 199 -26.88 -7.30 -4.19
CA ARG A 199 -25.50 -7.05 -4.69
C ARG A 199 -24.74 -8.37 -4.88
N ILE A 200 -24.80 -9.26 -3.90
CA ILE A 200 -24.14 -10.59 -3.94
C ILE A 200 -24.72 -11.47 -5.05
N ARG A 201 -26.05 -11.40 -5.29
CA ARG A 201 -26.69 -12.16 -6.37
C ARG A 201 -26.46 -11.55 -7.77
N GLY A 202 -25.85 -10.36 -7.85
CA GLY A 202 -25.72 -9.60 -9.11
C GLY A 202 -27.06 -9.09 -9.63
N GLU A 203 -28.08 -9.01 -8.76
CA GLU A 203 -29.41 -8.49 -9.07
C GLU A 203 -29.44 -6.95 -8.94
N SER A 204 -28.48 -6.38 -8.20
CA SER A 204 -28.12 -4.97 -8.25
C SER A 204 -26.75 -4.83 -8.95
N ALA A 205 -26.71 -4.07 -10.05
CA ALA A 205 -25.59 -4.07 -11.00
C ALA A 205 -24.39 -3.18 -10.60
N THR A 206 -24.37 -2.62 -9.40
CA THR A 206 -23.61 -1.38 -9.15
C THR A 206 -22.44 -1.56 -8.17
N THR A 207 -22.61 -2.38 -7.12
CA THR A 207 -21.56 -2.69 -6.13
C THR A 207 -21.13 -4.16 -6.18
N ARG A 208 -19.84 -4.41 -6.37
CA ARG A 208 -19.21 -5.73 -6.23
C ARG A 208 -18.78 -5.96 -4.78
N MET A 209 -19.10 -7.13 -4.25
CA MET A 209 -18.78 -7.53 -2.87
C MET A 209 -17.69 -8.60 -2.89
N TRP A 210 -16.61 -8.41 -2.14
CA TRP A 210 -15.46 -9.32 -2.10
C TRP A 210 -15.17 -9.82 -0.69
N VAL A 211 -14.75 -11.08 -0.62
CA VAL A 211 -14.08 -11.63 0.56
C VAL A 211 -12.58 -11.51 0.37
N VAL A 212 -11.91 -10.99 1.39
CA VAL A 212 -10.45 -10.96 1.48
C VAL A 212 -10.00 -12.22 2.19
N GLU A 213 -9.20 -13.02 1.49
CA GLU A 213 -8.56 -14.23 2.03
C GLU A 213 -7.07 -13.97 2.24
N VAL A 214 -6.56 -14.40 3.39
CA VAL A 214 -5.13 -14.48 3.71
C VAL A 214 -4.80 -15.95 3.93
N ASP A 215 -3.88 -16.47 3.12
CA ASP A 215 -3.44 -17.88 3.15
C ASP A 215 -4.62 -18.88 3.15
N GLY A 216 -5.65 -18.55 2.35
CA GLY A 216 -6.87 -19.34 2.18
C GLY A 216 -7.94 -19.14 3.25
N SER A 217 -7.71 -18.31 4.26
CA SER A 217 -8.67 -18.02 5.33
C SER A 217 -9.36 -16.66 5.12
N PRO A 218 -10.70 -16.57 5.22
CA PRO A 218 -11.43 -15.31 5.07
C PRO A 218 -11.22 -14.41 6.29
N VAL A 219 -10.59 -13.25 6.08
CA VAL A 219 -10.14 -12.34 7.17
C VAL A 219 -10.71 -10.92 7.06
N GLY A 220 -11.40 -10.63 5.96
CA GLY A 220 -11.91 -9.31 5.66
C GLY A 220 -12.83 -9.26 4.46
N GLN A 221 -13.16 -8.05 4.05
CA GLN A 221 -14.01 -7.77 2.90
C GLN A 221 -13.60 -6.45 2.23
N VAL A 222 -13.83 -6.36 0.93
CA VAL A 222 -13.73 -5.13 0.16
C VAL A 222 -14.98 -5.01 -0.72
N GLN A 223 -15.38 -3.79 -1.01
CA GLN A 223 -16.42 -3.46 -1.97
C GLN A 223 -15.84 -2.49 -2.98
N ASP A 224 -16.32 -2.57 -4.22
CA ASP A 224 -16.08 -1.55 -5.22
C ASP A 224 -17.31 -1.30 -6.07
N TYR A 225 -17.45 -0.07 -6.56
CA TYR A 225 -18.57 0.39 -7.36
C TYR A 225 -18.17 1.57 -8.23
N ARG A 226 -18.82 1.75 -9.39
CA ARG A 226 -18.72 3.02 -10.12
C ARG A 226 -19.58 4.04 -9.37
N VAL A 227 -19.02 5.20 -9.02
CA VAL A 227 -19.73 6.23 -8.24
C VAL A 227 -21.00 6.70 -8.96
N GLY A 228 -20.95 6.89 -10.28
CA GLY A 228 -22.11 7.32 -11.08
C GLY A 228 -23.26 6.31 -11.15
N ASP A 229 -22.99 5.04 -10.81
CA ASP A 229 -23.99 3.98 -10.80
C ASP A 229 -24.68 3.86 -9.42
N GLU A 230 -24.21 4.59 -8.40
CA GLU A 230 -24.73 4.55 -7.03
C GLU A 230 -25.36 5.89 -6.62
N PRO A 231 -26.68 6.07 -6.74
CA PRO A 231 -27.36 7.33 -6.42
C PRO A 231 -27.15 7.81 -4.98
N ASP A 232 -26.98 6.87 -4.05
CA ASP A 232 -26.72 7.16 -2.63
C ASP A 232 -25.36 7.85 -2.41
N PHE A 233 -24.46 7.80 -3.40
CA PHE A 233 -23.13 8.40 -3.36
C PHE A 233 -22.98 9.61 -4.29
N ALA A 234 -24.08 10.19 -4.77
CA ALA A 234 -24.06 11.35 -5.68
C ALA A 234 -23.28 12.57 -5.15
N GLU A 235 -23.20 12.74 -3.82
CA GLU A 235 -22.44 13.82 -3.18
C GLU A 235 -20.92 13.73 -3.35
N ILE A 236 -20.39 12.56 -3.73
CA ILE A 236 -18.99 12.36 -4.10
C ILE A 236 -18.64 13.20 -5.34
N ASN A 237 -19.62 13.49 -6.22
CA ASN A 237 -19.45 14.37 -7.38
C ASN A 237 -18.24 14.03 -8.27
N LEU A 238 -17.91 12.74 -8.37
CA LEU A 238 -16.88 12.15 -9.24
C LEU A 238 -17.46 10.89 -9.90
N PRO A 239 -18.45 11.02 -10.81
CA PRO A 239 -19.24 9.89 -11.28
C PRO A 239 -18.42 8.81 -12.02
N ASP A 240 -17.30 9.20 -12.64
CA ASP A 240 -16.43 8.27 -13.37
C ASP A 240 -15.48 7.49 -12.46
N ALA A 241 -15.32 7.92 -11.20
CA ALA A 241 -14.44 7.29 -10.23
C ALA A 241 -14.99 5.94 -9.72
N VAL A 242 -14.09 5.13 -9.18
CA VAL A 242 -14.44 3.89 -8.47
C VAL A 242 -14.45 4.16 -6.98
N GLY A 243 -15.58 3.96 -6.32
CA GLY A 243 -15.66 3.99 -4.86
C GLY A 243 -15.24 2.65 -4.27
N ILE A 244 -14.54 2.68 -3.13
CA ILE A 244 -14.18 1.47 -2.38
C ILE A 244 -14.51 1.59 -0.89
N ASP A 245 -14.92 0.46 -0.31
CA ASP A 245 -15.05 0.27 1.14
C ASP A 245 -14.31 -1.01 1.53
N TYR A 246 -13.54 -0.99 2.61
CA TYR A 246 -12.69 -2.14 2.96
C TYR A 246 -12.59 -2.36 4.47
N ALA A 247 -12.40 -3.62 4.84
CA ALA A 247 -12.20 -4.04 6.22
C ALA A 247 -11.24 -5.22 6.27
N LEU A 248 -10.17 -5.10 7.04
CA LEU A 248 -9.48 -6.25 7.62
C LEU A 248 -9.99 -6.40 9.04
N THR A 249 -10.53 -7.57 9.38
CA THR A 249 -11.31 -7.75 10.61
C THR A 249 -10.65 -8.66 11.64
N ASP A 250 -9.70 -9.51 11.22
CA ASP A 250 -8.95 -10.37 12.12
C ASP A 250 -8.01 -9.55 13.04
N PRO A 251 -8.20 -9.60 14.38
CA PRO A 251 -7.35 -8.88 15.32
C PRO A 251 -5.85 -9.22 15.23
N GLY A 252 -5.50 -10.45 14.83
CA GLY A 252 -4.12 -10.89 14.68
C GLY A 252 -3.43 -10.35 13.42
N LEU A 253 -4.19 -9.75 12.50
CA LEU A 253 -3.68 -9.21 11.24
C LEU A 253 -3.73 -7.68 11.18
N ILE A 254 -4.48 -7.04 12.09
CA ILE A 254 -4.60 -5.58 12.19
C ILE A 254 -3.37 -5.00 12.89
N GLY A 255 -2.90 -3.84 12.43
CA GLY A 255 -1.78 -3.13 13.06
C GLY A 255 -0.39 -3.57 12.59
N HIS A 256 -0.32 -4.49 11.63
CA HIS A 256 0.93 -5.06 11.10
C HIS A 256 1.22 -4.67 9.63
N GLY A 257 0.66 -3.54 9.16
CA GLY A 257 0.83 -3.07 7.77
C GLY A 257 0.05 -3.85 6.70
N LEU A 258 -0.67 -4.91 7.07
CA LEU A 258 -1.45 -5.72 6.12
C LEU A 258 -2.63 -4.99 5.49
N GLY A 259 -3.19 -3.96 6.14
CA GLY A 259 -4.23 -3.11 5.54
C GLY A 259 -3.71 -2.37 4.29
N THR A 260 -2.50 -1.80 4.37
CA THR A 260 -1.82 -1.14 3.24
C THR A 260 -1.51 -2.15 2.14
N ARG A 261 -0.94 -3.31 2.49
CA ARG A 261 -0.63 -4.38 1.51
C ARG A 261 -1.89 -4.92 0.83
N MET A 262 -2.97 -5.15 1.58
CA MET A 262 -4.27 -5.58 1.05
C MET A 262 -4.81 -4.56 0.05
N LEU A 263 -4.85 -3.28 0.44
CA LEU A 263 -5.42 -2.24 -0.40
C LEU A 263 -4.57 -2.02 -1.67
N TRP A 264 -3.24 -2.00 -1.55
CA TRP A 264 -2.34 -1.96 -2.71
C TRP A 264 -2.63 -3.09 -3.71
N ARG A 265 -2.73 -4.34 -3.22
CA ARG A 265 -3.03 -5.50 -4.07
C ARG A 265 -4.42 -5.39 -4.70
N PHE A 266 -5.42 -4.92 -3.97
CA PHE A 266 -6.76 -4.74 -4.52
C PHE A 266 -6.81 -3.66 -5.61
N LEU A 267 -6.15 -2.52 -5.39
CA LEU A 267 -6.04 -1.46 -6.39
C LEU A 267 -5.35 -1.95 -7.66
N ARG A 268 -4.21 -2.64 -7.52
CA ARG A 268 -3.41 -3.12 -8.65
C ARG A 268 -4.06 -4.29 -9.40
N ASP A 269 -4.50 -5.31 -8.67
CA ASP A 269 -4.89 -6.58 -9.29
C ASP A 269 -6.37 -6.64 -9.67
N VAL A 270 -7.22 -5.78 -9.08
CA VAL A 270 -8.67 -5.78 -9.30
C VAL A 270 -9.10 -4.47 -9.95
N ILE A 271 -8.90 -3.32 -9.28
CA ILE A 271 -9.46 -2.06 -9.77
C ILE A 271 -8.81 -1.62 -11.07
N TRP A 272 -7.48 -1.60 -11.12
CA TRP A 272 -6.72 -1.20 -12.31
C TRP A 272 -6.96 -2.12 -13.52
N VAL A 273 -7.28 -3.38 -13.28
CA VAL A 273 -7.55 -4.37 -14.34
C VAL A 273 -8.98 -4.29 -14.85
N ASP A 274 -9.94 -4.12 -13.95
CA ASP A 274 -11.37 -4.26 -14.26
C ASP A 274 -12.05 -2.95 -14.67
N TYR A 275 -11.50 -1.79 -14.27
CA TYR A 275 -12.10 -0.49 -14.56
C TYR A 275 -11.30 0.33 -15.56
N ASP A 276 -12.03 0.87 -16.54
CA ASP A 276 -11.62 2.07 -17.26
C ASP A 276 -11.95 3.30 -16.40
N ALA A 277 -11.16 3.50 -15.35
CA ALA A 277 -11.26 4.63 -14.42
C ALA A 277 -9.86 5.05 -13.98
N THR A 278 -9.60 6.35 -13.97
CA THR A 278 -8.33 6.88 -13.47
C THR A 278 -8.36 7.21 -12.00
N GLN A 279 -9.55 7.41 -11.41
CA GLN A 279 -9.71 7.85 -10.02
C GLN A 279 -10.38 6.79 -9.15
N VAL A 280 -9.87 6.62 -7.94
CA VAL A 280 -10.48 5.82 -6.87
C VAL A 280 -10.79 6.72 -5.69
N VAL A 281 -11.92 6.48 -5.03
CA VAL A 281 -12.34 7.23 -3.85
C VAL A 281 -12.64 6.31 -2.68
N ALA A 282 -12.32 6.78 -1.48
CA ALA A 282 -12.71 6.15 -0.23
C ALA A 282 -13.13 7.25 0.76
N ALA A 283 -14.15 7.00 1.58
CA ALA A 283 -14.69 7.99 2.50
C ALA A 283 -14.79 7.46 3.95
N PRO A 284 -13.67 7.14 4.62
CA PRO A 284 -13.73 6.71 6.02
C PRO A 284 -14.16 7.85 6.95
N ALA A 285 -14.67 7.49 8.13
CA ALA A 285 -15.00 8.45 9.19
C ALA A 285 -13.74 9.25 9.63
N VAL A 286 -13.92 10.52 9.98
CA VAL A 286 -12.83 11.46 10.37
C VAL A 286 -12.03 10.99 11.60
N ASP A 287 -12.63 10.16 12.46
CA ASP A 287 -12.02 9.59 13.65
C ASP A 287 -11.39 8.21 13.39
N ASN A 288 -11.57 7.62 12.21
CA ASN A 288 -10.91 6.39 11.80
C ASN A 288 -9.48 6.66 11.31
N ILE A 289 -8.63 7.09 12.24
CA ILE A 289 -7.23 7.46 11.98
C ILE A 289 -6.45 6.31 11.33
N ALA A 290 -6.75 5.06 11.69
CA ALA A 290 -6.09 3.89 11.12
C ALA A 290 -6.41 3.73 9.61
N SER A 291 -7.68 3.92 9.23
CA SER A 291 -8.09 3.87 7.83
C SER A 291 -7.51 5.05 7.04
N LEU A 292 -7.55 6.28 7.60
CA LEU A 292 -6.97 7.46 6.97
C LEU A 292 -5.47 7.28 6.71
N ARG A 293 -4.71 6.77 7.69
CA ARG A 293 -3.29 6.48 7.52
C ARG A 293 -3.02 5.37 6.52
N THR A 294 -3.90 4.38 6.42
CA THR A 294 -3.81 3.32 5.40
C THR A 294 -3.97 3.89 3.99
N LEU A 295 -4.94 4.80 3.81
CA LEU A 295 -5.18 5.49 2.54
C LEU A 295 -4.01 6.36 2.11
N GLU A 296 -3.50 7.21 3.01
CA GLU A 296 -2.32 8.04 2.76
C GLU A 296 -1.12 7.19 2.33
N LYS A 297 -0.88 6.07 3.02
CA LYS A 297 0.24 5.15 2.72
C LYS A 297 0.14 4.46 1.36
N VAL A 298 -1.03 4.37 0.74
CA VAL A 298 -1.18 3.86 -0.63
C VAL A 298 -1.40 4.98 -1.66
N GLY A 299 -1.21 6.24 -1.27
CA GLY A 299 -1.18 7.39 -2.18
C GLY A 299 -2.49 8.16 -2.30
N PHE A 300 -3.52 7.85 -1.52
CA PHE A 300 -4.72 8.69 -1.49
C PHE A 300 -4.42 10.04 -0.83
N VAL A 301 -5.04 11.08 -1.37
CA VAL A 301 -4.99 12.45 -0.83
C VAL A 301 -6.37 12.83 -0.31
N ALA A 302 -6.43 13.41 0.88
CA ALA A 302 -7.67 13.94 1.44
C ALA A 302 -8.15 15.14 0.61
N ASP A 303 -9.41 15.12 0.16
CA ASP A 303 -10.03 16.18 -0.64
C ASP A 303 -10.92 17.08 0.21
N ARG A 304 -12.08 16.56 0.67
CA ARG A 304 -13.06 17.32 1.45
C ARG A 304 -13.80 16.44 2.45
N GLN A 305 -14.51 17.06 3.39
CA GLN A 305 -15.40 16.32 4.30
C GLN A 305 -16.79 16.16 3.70
N LEU A 306 -17.39 15.00 3.93
CA LEU A 306 -18.78 14.67 3.59
C LEU A 306 -19.58 14.44 4.89
N GLU A 307 -20.88 14.76 4.85
CA GLU A 307 -21.79 14.47 5.95
C GLU A 307 -22.31 13.04 5.81
N GLY A 308 -22.03 12.19 6.80
CA GLY A 308 -22.55 10.84 6.86
C GLY A 308 -23.85 10.74 7.67
N PRO A 309 -24.47 9.56 7.69
CA PRO A 309 -25.67 9.29 8.49
C PRO A 309 -25.44 9.62 9.98
N GLY A 310 -26.44 10.22 10.62
CA GLY A 310 -26.40 10.49 12.07
C GLY A 310 -25.35 11.52 12.51
N SER A 311 -25.06 12.52 11.66
CA SER A 311 -24.05 13.56 11.90
C SER A 311 -22.61 13.06 12.01
N THR A 312 -22.34 11.86 11.48
CA THR A 312 -20.98 11.39 11.27
C THR A 312 -20.32 12.24 10.19
N ARG A 313 -19.00 12.39 10.25
CA ARG A 313 -18.23 13.12 9.23
C ARG A 313 -17.24 12.17 8.62
N HIS A 314 -17.15 12.21 7.31
CA HIS A 314 -16.24 11.38 6.52
C HIS A 314 -15.23 12.26 5.81
N VAL A 315 -14.02 11.76 5.58
CA VAL A 315 -13.04 12.43 4.72
C VAL A 315 -13.07 11.73 3.37
N LEU A 316 -13.55 12.41 2.33
CA LEU A 316 -13.37 11.93 0.97
C LEU A 316 -11.89 11.99 0.64
N SER A 317 -11.32 10.83 0.37
CA SER A 317 -9.94 10.67 -0.08
C SER A 317 -9.96 10.18 -1.52
N VAL A 318 -9.11 10.77 -2.36
CA VAL A 318 -9.04 10.52 -3.79
C VAL A 318 -7.64 10.04 -4.16
N LEU A 319 -7.57 9.02 -5.01
CA LEU A 319 -6.35 8.48 -5.58
C LEU A 319 -6.44 8.55 -7.10
N ASP A 320 -5.34 8.95 -7.75
CA ASP A 320 -5.16 8.84 -9.20
C ASP A 320 -4.33 7.58 -9.49
N LEU A 321 -4.94 6.56 -10.09
CA LEU A 321 -4.28 5.30 -10.43
C LEU A 321 -3.22 5.46 -11.51
N THR A 322 -3.35 6.45 -12.41
CA THR A 322 -2.35 6.69 -13.47
C THR A 322 -1.01 7.13 -12.88
N ARG A 323 -1.03 7.85 -11.74
CA ARG A 323 0.20 8.17 -10.99
C ARG A 323 0.86 6.93 -10.38
N LEU A 324 0.10 5.89 -10.06
CA LEU A 324 0.67 4.66 -9.49
C LEU A 324 1.20 3.72 -10.58
N PHE A 325 0.38 3.43 -11.58
CA PHE A 325 0.57 2.28 -12.47
C PHE A 325 0.86 2.63 -13.93
N GLY A 326 0.54 3.85 -14.38
CA GLY A 326 0.78 4.36 -15.74
C GLY A 326 -0.42 4.35 -16.66
#